data_AF-A0A956NSG5-F1
#
_entry.id   AF-A0A956NSG5-F1
#
_cell.length_a   1.000
_cell.length_b   1.000
_cell.length_c   1.000
_cell.angle_alpha   90.00
_cell.angle_beta   90.00
_cell.angle_gamma   90.00
#
_symmetry.space_group_name_H-M   'P 1'
#
loop_
_entity.id
_entity.type
_entity.pdbx_description
1 polymer ?
#
loop_
_entity_poly.entity_id
_entity_poly.type
_entity_poly.pdbx_seq_one_letter_code
_entity_poly.pdbx_strand_id
1 'polypeptide(L)'
;MMEFTACSPADGSCRVVVREEWPASWTDNRPTIQWLEDGKRFIWQSERTGYANYYLYDLSGELLATLTNHPFEVGGIVKVDERAKQLWYYARSGDNYMKLQLHRVGLDGRGDTRLTDPAFNHTVTVSPDGKLFTDVSQTHAIPPVTRLRDARGRERAVVAESDMSGVTELGLTPVEMFNYTSADGKTELQGMIHKPSNFDPTHQY
;
A
#
# COMPACT_ATOMS: atom_id res chain seq x y z
N MET A 1 12.71 -4.54 19.79
CA MET A 1 12.14 -3.48 20.64
C MET A 1 12.64 -2.16 20.10
N MET A 2 11.72 -1.23 19.87
CA MET A 2 12.01 0.12 19.39
C MET A 2 11.17 1.13 20.17
N GLU A 3 11.74 2.28 20.48
CA GLU A 3 11.07 3.35 21.20
C GLU A 3 11.13 4.64 20.39
N PHE A 4 9.96 5.24 20.17
CA PHE A 4 9.84 6.60 19.69
C PHE A 4 9.74 7.53 20.92
N THR A 5 10.68 8.46 21.06
CA THR A 5 10.81 9.32 22.24
C THR A 5 10.65 10.79 21.90
N ALA A 6 10.10 11.55 22.84
CA ALA A 6 10.07 13.01 22.79
C ALA A 6 11.07 13.55 23.81
N CYS A 7 11.97 14.44 23.38
CA CYS A 7 12.98 15.07 24.22
C CYS A 7 12.81 16.58 24.26
N SER A 8 12.95 17.16 25.45
CA SER A 8 12.95 18.60 25.66
C SER A 8 14.29 19.20 25.22
N PRO A 9 14.29 20.21 24.33
CA PRO A 9 15.54 20.86 23.91
C PRO A 9 16.11 21.77 25.01
N ALA A 10 15.33 22.12 26.04
CA ALA A 10 15.76 23.02 27.10
C ALA A 10 16.64 22.33 28.15
N ASP A 11 16.35 21.06 28.46
CA ASP A 11 17.00 20.32 29.54
C ASP A 11 17.45 18.90 29.16
N GLY A 12 17.17 18.45 27.93
CA GLY A 12 17.53 17.12 27.44
C GLY A 12 16.71 15.98 28.06
N SER A 13 15.68 16.28 28.86
CA SER A 13 14.81 15.26 29.42
C SER A 13 14.03 14.57 28.29
N CYS A 14 13.97 13.24 28.33
CA CYS A 14 13.29 12.44 27.31
C CYS A 14 12.23 11.55 27.96
N ARG A 15 11.16 11.27 27.21
CA ARG A 15 10.15 10.26 27.56
C ARG A 15 9.77 9.44 26.34
N VAL A 16 9.37 8.20 26.58
CA VAL A 16 8.81 7.32 25.55
C VAL A 16 7.41 7.79 25.20
N VAL A 17 7.12 7.88 23.90
CA VAL A 17 5.79 8.20 23.35
C VAL A 17 5.14 6.92 22.84
N VAL A 18 5.86 6.14 22.02
CA VAL A 18 5.40 4.84 21.51
C VAL A 18 6.51 3.82 21.71
N ARG A 19 6.13 2.62 22.14
CA ARG A 19 7.01 1.46 22.20
C ARG A 19 6.48 0.37 21.28
N GLU A 20 7.35 -0.13 20.42
CA GLU A 20 7.08 -1.24 19.52
C GLU A 20 7.89 -2.47 19.96
N GLU A 21 7.19 -3.60 20.07
CA GLU A 21 7.75 -4.89 20.43
C GLU A 21 7.14 -5.98 19.57
N TRP A 22 8.00 -6.87 19.07
CA TRP A 22 7.58 -8.04 18.32
C TRP A 22 8.44 -9.23 18.77
N PRO A 23 8.05 -9.97 19.82
CA PRO A 23 8.91 -11.01 20.42
C PRO A 23 9.25 -12.16 19.48
N ALA A 24 8.38 -12.43 18.50
CA ALA A 24 8.57 -13.53 17.55
C ALA A 24 9.62 -13.23 16.47
N SER A 25 10.11 -11.99 16.35
CA SER A 25 11.02 -11.54 15.29
C SER A 25 11.68 -10.19 15.65
N TRP A 26 11.98 -9.35 14.66
CA TRP A 26 12.44 -7.98 14.82
C TRP A 26 11.29 -6.97 14.66
N THR A 27 11.56 -5.72 15.02
CA THR A 27 10.70 -4.56 14.75
C THR A 27 11.34 -3.70 13.68
N ASP A 28 10.56 -3.15 12.74
CA ASP A 28 11.06 -2.13 11.82
C ASP A 28 11.65 -0.94 12.61
N ASN A 29 12.84 -0.48 12.20
CA ASN A 29 13.55 0.63 12.83
C ASN A 29 13.19 1.98 12.22
N ARG A 30 12.38 2.01 11.14
CA ARG A 30 11.90 3.23 10.49
C ARG A 30 10.43 3.08 10.04
N PRO A 31 9.49 2.77 10.96
CA PRO A 31 8.09 2.70 10.58
C PRO A 31 7.60 4.06 10.08
N THR A 32 6.57 4.02 9.24
CA THR A 32 5.92 5.25 8.76
C THR A 32 5.40 6.05 9.95
N ILE A 33 5.83 7.32 10.03
CA ILE A 33 5.24 8.34 10.91
C ILE A 33 4.76 9.52 10.05
N GLN A 34 3.46 9.81 10.13
CA GLN A 34 2.85 10.92 9.42
C GLN A 34 2.21 11.88 10.43
N TRP A 35 2.83 13.04 10.61
CA TRP A 35 2.32 14.08 11.49
C TRP A 35 1.08 14.76 10.91
N LEU A 36 0.17 15.13 11.80
CA LEU A 36 -0.96 16.02 11.51
C LEU A 36 -0.52 17.49 11.66
N GLU A 37 -1.29 18.40 11.07
CA GLU A 37 -1.03 19.84 10.99
C GLU A 37 -0.88 20.51 12.36
N ASP A 38 -1.48 19.92 13.41
CA ASP A 38 -1.37 20.45 14.77
C ASP A 38 -0.02 20.18 15.46
N GLY A 39 0.84 19.33 14.86
CA GLY A 39 2.14 18.95 15.42
C GLY A 39 2.06 18.18 16.73
N LYS A 40 0.87 17.71 17.13
CA LYS A 40 0.61 16.98 18.38
C LYS A 40 0.17 15.55 18.13
N ARG A 41 -0.50 15.30 16.99
CA ARG A 41 -0.97 13.98 16.59
C ARG A 41 -0.18 13.44 15.42
N PHE A 42 -0.05 12.13 15.36
CA PHE A 42 0.63 11.44 14.27
C PHE A 42 0.02 10.06 14.01
N ILE A 43 0.02 9.68 12.73
CA ILE A 43 -0.28 8.33 12.29
C ILE A 43 1.00 7.52 12.37
N TRP A 44 0.91 6.35 12.97
CA TRP A 44 2.00 5.43 13.24
C TRP A 44 1.72 4.08 12.61
N GLN A 45 2.70 3.53 11.89
CA GLN A 45 2.64 2.18 11.37
C GLN A 45 3.17 1.19 12.41
N SER A 46 2.42 0.12 12.67
CA SER A 46 2.85 -0.96 13.56
C SER A 46 2.43 -2.31 13.03
N GLU A 47 3.32 -3.28 13.16
CA GLU A 47 3.08 -4.68 12.81
C GLU A 47 2.50 -5.49 13.98
N ARG A 48 2.13 -4.86 15.12
CA ARG A 48 1.71 -5.52 16.37
C ARG A 48 0.63 -6.60 16.27
N THR A 49 -0.09 -6.69 15.15
CA THR A 49 -1.12 -7.69 14.88
C THR A 49 -0.68 -8.82 13.94
N GLY A 50 0.56 -8.82 13.47
CA GLY A 50 1.06 -9.74 12.43
C GLY A 50 1.11 -9.16 11.04
N TYR A 51 0.51 -7.98 10.84
CA TYR A 51 0.56 -7.22 9.61
C TYR A 51 0.72 -5.74 9.95
N ALA A 52 1.47 -4.99 9.14
CA ALA A 52 1.55 -3.55 9.30
C ALA A 52 0.17 -2.93 9.14
N ASN A 53 -0.20 -2.13 10.12
CA ASN A 53 -1.45 -1.38 10.20
C ASN A 53 -1.19 0.04 10.72
N TYR A 54 -2.14 0.95 10.51
CA TYR A 54 -2.05 2.35 10.91
C TYR A 54 -2.84 2.63 12.19
N TYR A 55 -2.23 3.44 13.06
CA TYR A 55 -2.75 3.84 14.37
C TYR A 55 -2.56 5.34 14.56
N LEU A 56 -3.54 6.05 15.10
CA LEU A 56 -3.45 7.46 15.41
C LEU A 56 -3.07 7.63 16.89
N TYR A 57 -1.96 8.31 17.13
CA TYR A 57 -1.47 8.65 18.46
C TYR A 57 -1.39 10.17 18.64
N ASP A 58 -1.26 10.60 19.88
CA ASP A 58 -0.75 11.92 20.22
C ASP A 58 0.61 11.87 20.92
N LEU A 59 1.20 13.05 21.12
CA LEU A 59 2.47 13.18 21.80
C LEU A 59 2.43 12.68 23.24
N SER A 60 1.29 12.58 23.93
CA SER A 60 1.24 12.01 25.29
C SER A 60 1.54 10.51 25.28
N GLY A 61 1.38 9.84 24.13
CA GLY A 61 1.45 8.39 23.97
C GLY A 61 0.08 7.73 23.97
N GLU A 62 -1.01 8.51 24.02
CA GLU A 62 -2.36 7.98 23.96
C GLU A 62 -2.69 7.46 22.55
N LEU A 63 -3.20 6.23 22.47
CA LEU A 63 -3.77 5.68 21.24
C LEU A 63 -5.17 6.26 21.05
N LEU A 64 -5.29 7.23 20.15
CA LEU A 64 -6.55 7.93 19.87
C LEU A 64 -7.50 7.09 19.00
N ALA A 65 -6.96 6.36 18.01
CA ALA A 65 -7.75 5.50 17.13
C ALA A 65 -6.90 4.41 16.47
N THR A 66 -7.47 3.20 16.33
CA THR A 66 -6.95 2.19 15.40
C THR A 66 -7.52 2.49 14.02
N LEU A 67 -6.67 2.97 13.10
CA LEU A 67 -7.12 3.39 11.77
C LEU A 67 -7.35 2.20 10.84
N THR A 68 -6.53 1.17 10.95
CA THR A 68 -6.67 -0.07 10.17
C THR A 68 -6.43 -1.29 11.04
N ASN A 69 -7.04 -2.43 10.67
CA ASN A 69 -6.81 -3.72 11.32
C ASN A 69 -7.02 -4.86 10.32
N HIS A 70 -6.19 -4.88 9.29
CA HIS A 70 -6.28 -5.83 8.20
C HIS A 70 -5.46 -7.09 8.45
N PRO A 71 -5.91 -8.26 7.94
CA PRO A 71 -5.09 -9.47 7.84
C PRO A 71 -4.15 -9.43 6.63
N PHE A 72 -3.69 -8.24 6.25
CA PHE A 72 -2.75 -7.98 5.16
C PHE A 72 -2.06 -6.63 5.41
N GLU A 73 -0.91 -6.44 4.77
CA GLU A 73 -0.07 -5.26 4.94
C GLU A 73 -0.73 -3.99 4.40
N VAL A 74 -0.79 -2.93 5.22
CA VAL A 74 -0.92 -1.57 4.70
C VAL A 74 0.35 -1.19 3.93
N GLY A 75 0.17 -0.37 2.90
CA GLY A 75 1.23 0.28 2.13
C GLY A 75 1.19 1.79 2.33
N GLY A 76 1.91 2.52 1.48
CA GLY A 76 2.12 3.97 1.68
C GLY A 76 0.85 4.81 1.80
N ILE A 77 0.93 5.85 2.63
CA ILE A 77 -0.09 6.90 2.76
C ILE A 77 -0.11 7.75 1.48
N VAL A 78 -1.30 7.93 0.91
CA VAL A 78 -1.52 8.72 -0.30
C VAL A 78 -1.92 10.16 0.06
N LYS A 79 -2.80 10.33 1.05
CA LYS A 79 -3.27 11.64 1.51
C LYS A 79 -3.82 11.54 2.92
N VAL A 80 -3.48 12.50 3.77
CA VAL A 80 -4.24 12.80 4.99
C VAL A 80 -5.08 14.05 4.69
N ASP A 81 -6.39 13.92 4.76
CA ASP A 81 -7.34 15.03 4.61
C ASP A 81 -7.92 15.36 5.98
N GLU A 82 -7.28 16.25 6.72
CA GLU A 82 -7.71 16.58 8.09
C GLU A 82 -9.04 17.33 8.13
N ARG A 83 -9.34 18.12 7.08
CA ARG A 83 -10.62 18.81 6.96
C ARG A 83 -11.77 17.82 6.78
N ALA A 84 -11.58 16.81 5.95
CA ALA A 84 -12.55 15.72 5.77
C ALA A 84 -12.44 14.62 6.85
N LYS A 85 -11.40 14.68 7.70
CA LYS A 85 -11.03 13.66 8.70
C LYS A 85 -10.83 12.28 8.08
N GLN A 86 -10.08 12.19 6.98
CA GLN A 86 -9.86 10.96 6.22
C GLN A 86 -8.38 10.67 6.00
N LEU A 87 -8.04 9.39 6.06
CA LEU A 87 -6.77 8.82 5.61
C LEU A 87 -7.01 8.05 4.31
N TRP A 88 -6.24 8.35 3.28
CA TRP A 88 -6.16 7.61 2.02
C TRP A 88 -4.80 6.92 1.97
N TYR A 89 -4.79 5.62 1.70
CA TYR A 89 -3.58 4.80 1.79
C TYR A 89 -3.67 3.61 0.84
N TYR A 90 -2.53 2.99 0.53
CA TYR A 90 -2.52 1.73 -0.18
C TYR A 90 -2.61 0.54 0.78
N ALA A 91 -3.13 -0.60 0.33
CA ALA A 91 -3.02 -1.86 1.06
C ALA A 91 -2.90 -3.07 0.12
N ARG A 92 -2.24 -4.12 0.59
CA ARG A 92 -1.90 -5.34 -0.17
C ARG A 92 -3.09 -6.32 -0.26
N SER A 93 -4.21 -5.82 -0.77
CA SER A 93 -5.52 -6.49 -0.84
C SER A 93 -5.96 -6.79 -2.28
N GLY A 94 -5.01 -6.82 -3.22
CA GLY A 94 -5.25 -7.21 -4.60
C GLY A 94 -5.37 -8.71 -4.78
N ASP A 95 -5.40 -9.20 -6.03
CA ASP A 95 -5.47 -10.65 -6.32
C ASP A 95 -4.26 -11.42 -5.76
N ASN A 96 -3.14 -10.74 -5.54
CA ASN A 96 -1.99 -11.27 -4.83
C ASN A 96 -1.38 -10.19 -3.94
N TYR A 97 -0.48 -10.62 -3.04
CA TYR A 97 0.20 -9.73 -2.11
C TYR A 97 1.14 -8.72 -2.81
N MET A 98 1.37 -8.81 -4.12
CA MET A 98 2.16 -7.79 -4.83
C MET A 98 1.31 -6.58 -5.23
N LYS A 99 -0.01 -6.74 -5.30
CA LYS A 99 -0.93 -5.76 -5.86
C LYS A 99 -1.52 -4.82 -4.81
N LEU A 100 -1.07 -3.56 -4.85
CA LEU A 100 -1.58 -2.49 -4.00
C LEU A 100 -2.94 -1.97 -4.49
N GLN A 101 -3.86 -1.81 -3.55
CA GLN A 101 -5.19 -1.24 -3.74
C GLN A 101 -5.31 0.07 -2.98
N LEU A 102 -6.05 1.04 -3.52
CA LEU A 102 -6.34 2.27 -2.78
C LEU A 102 -7.47 2.01 -1.78
N HIS A 103 -7.27 2.44 -0.54
CA HIS A 103 -8.24 2.44 0.53
C HIS A 103 -8.45 3.84 1.10
N ARG A 104 -9.57 4.02 1.80
CA ARG A 104 -9.86 5.23 2.58
C ARG A 104 -10.58 4.88 3.87
N VAL A 105 -10.11 5.44 4.97
CA VAL A 105 -10.72 5.30 6.31
C VAL A 105 -10.85 6.66 6.99
N GLY A 106 -11.78 6.81 7.92
CA GLY A 106 -11.85 7.97 8.80
C GLY A 106 -10.69 8.03 9.78
N LEU A 107 -10.29 9.23 10.21
CA LEU A 107 -9.30 9.41 11.29
C LEU A 107 -9.80 8.97 12.67
N ASP A 108 -11.06 8.55 12.77
CA ASP A 108 -11.66 7.86 13.91
C ASP A 108 -11.62 6.33 13.78
N GLY A 109 -11.01 5.81 12.71
CA GLY A 109 -10.92 4.38 12.39
C GLY A 109 -12.19 3.77 11.79
N ARG A 110 -13.19 4.58 11.43
CA ARG A 110 -14.46 4.07 10.89
C ARG A 110 -14.55 4.23 9.38
N GLY A 111 -15.39 3.38 8.77
CA GLY A 111 -15.75 3.50 7.36
C GLY A 111 -14.62 3.18 6.39
N ASP A 112 -13.71 2.28 6.79
CA ASP A 112 -12.66 1.78 5.92
C ASP A 112 -13.24 1.10 4.67
N THR A 113 -12.72 1.45 3.51
CA THR A 113 -13.23 0.98 2.22
C THR A 113 -12.14 0.97 1.15
N ARG A 114 -12.10 -0.13 0.38
CA ARG A 114 -11.32 -0.23 -0.85
C ARG A 114 -12.00 0.55 -1.98
N LEU A 115 -11.24 1.34 -2.72
CA LEU A 115 -11.72 2.25 -3.77
C LEU A 115 -11.30 1.83 -5.20
N THR A 116 -10.41 0.85 -5.34
CA THR A 116 -9.91 0.35 -6.63
C THR A 116 -10.50 -1.01 -6.98
N ASP A 117 -10.87 -1.17 -8.25
CA ASP A 117 -11.36 -2.43 -8.82
C ASP A 117 -11.17 -2.40 -10.36
N PRO A 118 -10.84 -3.52 -11.05
CA PRO A 118 -10.51 -4.87 -10.54
C PRO A 118 -9.27 -4.87 -9.64
N ALA A 119 -8.96 -5.98 -8.97
CA ALA A 119 -7.88 -6.10 -8.00
C ALA A 119 -6.47 -6.18 -8.61
N PHE A 120 -6.16 -5.24 -9.52
CA PHE A 120 -4.93 -5.12 -10.31
C PHE A 120 -3.83 -4.36 -9.56
N ASN A 121 -2.71 -4.04 -10.21
CA ASN A 121 -1.79 -3.03 -9.67
C ASN A 121 -2.36 -1.64 -9.98
N HIS A 122 -2.45 -0.79 -8.97
CA HIS A 122 -2.94 0.57 -9.11
C HIS A 122 -1.88 1.60 -8.73
N THR A 123 -1.79 2.68 -9.50
CA THR A 123 -1.08 3.89 -9.14
C THR A 123 -2.05 5.05 -9.21
N VAL A 124 -2.27 5.69 -8.06
CA VAL A 124 -3.33 6.68 -7.85
C VAL A 124 -2.75 8.04 -7.49
N THR A 125 -3.38 9.10 -8.02
CA THR A 125 -3.22 10.47 -7.54
C THR A 125 -4.57 11.04 -7.14
N VAL A 126 -4.72 11.43 -5.88
CA VAL A 126 -5.97 12.00 -5.34
C VAL A 126 -5.98 13.51 -5.54
N SER A 127 -7.12 14.04 -5.99
CA SER A 127 -7.32 15.48 -6.14
C SER A 127 -7.18 16.23 -4.79
N PRO A 128 -6.77 17.52 -4.77
CA PRO A 128 -6.59 18.26 -3.54
C PRO A 128 -7.83 18.29 -2.64
N ASP A 129 -9.04 18.34 -3.23
CA ASP A 129 -10.32 18.37 -2.52
C ASP A 129 -10.91 16.97 -2.24
N GLY A 130 -10.19 15.90 -2.59
CA GLY A 130 -10.55 14.52 -2.29
C GLY A 130 -11.79 13.99 -3.02
N LYS A 131 -12.35 14.73 -4.01
CA LYS A 131 -13.59 14.32 -4.70
C LYS A 131 -13.36 13.38 -5.86
N LEU A 132 -12.18 13.46 -6.48
CA LEU A 132 -11.77 12.66 -7.62
C LEU A 132 -10.36 12.10 -7.41
N PHE A 133 -10.02 11.07 -8.16
CA PHE A 133 -8.66 10.60 -8.28
C PHE A 133 -8.40 9.98 -9.66
N THR A 134 -7.16 10.09 -10.14
CA THR A 134 -6.70 9.32 -11.29
C THR A 134 -6.21 7.96 -10.82
N ASP A 135 -6.50 6.92 -11.60
CA ASP A 135 -6.12 5.53 -11.33
C ASP A 135 -5.49 4.95 -12.60
N VAL A 136 -4.19 4.65 -12.53
CA VAL A 136 -3.49 3.86 -13.54
C VAL A 136 -3.50 2.41 -13.08
N SER A 137 -4.33 1.59 -13.73
CA SER A 137 -4.51 0.18 -13.40
C SER A 137 -3.87 -0.73 -14.45
N GLN A 138 -3.10 -1.73 -14.03
CA GLN A 138 -2.43 -2.68 -14.93
C GLN A 138 -2.14 -4.03 -14.26
N THR A 139 -1.80 -5.03 -15.07
CA THR A 139 -1.16 -6.26 -14.58
C THR A 139 0.07 -6.57 -15.44
N HIS A 140 0.82 -7.62 -15.09
CA HIS A 140 1.91 -8.14 -15.94
C HIS A 140 1.49 -8.46 -17.39
N ALA A 141 0.20 -8.75 -17.63
CA ALA A 141 -0.33 -9.16 -18.93
C ALA A 141 -1.37 -8.17 -19.51
N ILE A 142 -1.81 -7.19 -18.72
CA ILE A 142 -2.83 -6.21 -19.13
C ILE A 142 -2.17 -4.83 -19.08
N PRO A 143 -2.08 -4.11 -20.21
CA PRO A 143 -1.39 -2.85 -20.28
C PRO A 143 -2.11 -1.76 -19.47
N PRO A 144 -1.40 -0.69 -19.08
CA PRO A 144 -1.96 0.34 -18.25
C PRO A 144 -3.08 1.12 -18.94
N VAL A 145 -4.13 1.36 -18.18
CA VAL A 145 -5.22 2.26 -18.54
C VAL A 145 -5.39 3.28 -17.42
N THR A 146 -5.44 4.55 -17.78
CA THR A 146 -5.67 5.66 -16.86
C THR A 146 -7.14 5.99 -16.83
N ARG A 147 -7.75 5.92 -15.65
CA ARG A 147 -9.15 6.26 -15.40
C ARG A 147 -9.26 7.43 -14.44
N LEU A 148 -10.26 8.27 -14.64
CA LEU A 148 -10.72 9.22 -13.64
C LEU A 148 -11.84 8.55 -12.83
N ARG A 149 -11.72 8.54 -11.51
CA ARG A 149 -12.71 7.98 -10.59
C ARG A 149 -13.18 9.01 -9.58
N ASP A 150 -14.38 8.82 -9.04
CA ASP A 150 -14.89 9.60 -7.93
C ASP A 150 -14.46 9.06 -6.56
N ALA A 151 -14.72 9.82 -5.49
CA ALA A 151 -14.38 9.45 -4.11
C ALA A 151 -15.09 8.19 -3.57
N ARG A 152 -15.92 7.51 -4.37
CA ARG A 152 -16.52 6.20 -4.07
C ARG A 152 -15.93 5.09 -4.96
N GLY A 153 -14.88 5.38 -5.73
CA GLY A 153 -14.22 4.44 -6.63
C GLY A 153 -14.91 4.25 -7.99
N ARG A 154 -16.01 4.98 -8.26
CA ARG A 154 -16.76 4.82 -9.51
C ARG A 154 -16.03 5.50 -10.65
N GLU A 155 -15.88 4.79 -11.76
CA GLU A 155 -15.32 5.34 -13.00
C GLU A 155 -16.19 6.51 -13.50
N ARG A 156 -15.53 7.59 -13.89
CA ARG A 156 -16.13 8.80 -14.47
C ARG A 156 -15.74 8.99 -15.92
N ALA A 157 -14.52 8.61 -16.27
CA ALA A 157 -14.01 8.65 -17.64
C ALA A 157 -12.75 7.78 -17.76
N VAL A 158 -12.49 7.29 -18.98
CA VAL A 158 -11.18 6.81 -19.40
C VAL A 158 -10.39 8.03 -19.91
N VAL A 159 -9.18 8.21 -19.37
CA VAL A 159 -8.31 9.36 -19.68
C VAL A 159 -7.28 8.98 -20.74
N ALA A 160 -6.71 7.78 -20.64
CA ALA A 160 -5.72 7.28 -21.58
C ALA A 160 -5.71 5.75 -21.59
N GLU A 161 -5.53 5.17 -22.77
CA GLU A 161 -5.31 3.74 -22.99
C GLU A 161 -3.97 3.53 -23.67
N SER A 162 -3.29 2.43 -23.36
CA SER A 162 -2.03 2.10 -24.01
C SER A 162 -2.26 1.54 -25.40
N ASP A 163 -1.52 2.05 -26.39
CA ASP A 163 -1.42 1.43 -27.70
C ASP A 163 -0.37 0.30 -27.67
N MET A 164 -0.82 -0.92 -27.94
CA MET A 164 0.02 -2.12 -27.94
C MET A 164 0.53 -2.50 -29.33
N SER A 165 0.20 -1.76 -30.39
CA SER A 165 0.57 -2.07 -31.77
C SER A 165 2.07 -2.34 -31.94
N GLY A 166 2.93 -1.46 -31.42
CA GLY A 166 4.39 -1.61 -31.50
C GLY A 166 4.93 -2.80 -30.70
N VAL A 167 4.32 -3.15 -29.56
CA VAL A 167 4.70 -4.35 -28.78
C VAL A 167 4.34 -5.62 -29.54
N THR A 168 3.17 -5.62 -30.19
CA THR A 168 2.72 -6.74 -31.03
C THR A 168 3.63 -6.90 -32.25
N GLU A 169 4.05 -5.81 -32.90
CA GLU A 169 4.97 -5.84 -34.04
C GLU A 169 6.34 -6.44 -33.69
N LEU A 170 6.85 -6.15 -32.49
CA LEU A 170 8.12 -6.70 -31.99
C LEU A 170 8.06 -8.20 -31.66
N GLY A 171 6.88 -8.82 -31.63
CA GLY A 171 6.73 -10.25 -31.34
C GLY A 171 7.25 -10.66 -29.95
N LEU A 172 7.17 -9.77 -28.95
CA LEU A 172 7.66 -10.06 -27.61
C LEU A 172 6.80 -11.14 -26.93
N THR A 173 7.45 -12.15 -26.35
CA THR A 173 6.78 -13.17 -25.55
C THR A 173 6.28 -12.57 -24.22
N PRO A 174 4.99 -12.69 -23.88
CA PRO A 174 4.48 -12.24 -22.59
C PRO A 174 5.17 -12.93 -21.41
N VAL A 175 5.29 -12.20 -20.29
CA VAL A 175 5.82 -12.76 -19.04
C VAL A 175 4.82 -13.76 -18.47
N GLU A 176 5.31 -14.92 -18.05
CA GLU A 176 4.50 -15.93 -17.37
C GLU A 176 4.68 -15.81 -15.86
N MET A 177 3.58 -15.61 -15.13
CA MET A 177 3.56 -15.77 -13.68
C MET A 177 3.34 -17.24 -13.31
N PHE A 178 4.02 -17.70 -12.27
CA PHE A 178 3.84 -19.05 -11.73
C PHE A 178 3.95 -19.03 -10.21
N ASN A 179 3.35 -20.04 -9.58
CA ASN A 179 3.49 -20.31 -8.15
C ASN A 179 4.25 -21.62 -7.98
N TYR A 180 5.03 -21.72 -6.90
CA TYR A 180 5.66 -22.97 -6.51
C TYR A 180 5.73 -23.07 -4.99
N THR A 181 5.60 -24.29 -4.47
CA THR A 181 5.82 -24.55 -3.05
C THR A 181 7.31 -24.65 -2.78
N SER A 182 7.77 -23.95 -1.75
CA SER A 182 9.15 -23.99 -1.31
C SER A 182 9.55 -25.38 -0.79
N ALA A 183 10.84 -25.61 -0.58
CA ALA A 183 11.38 -26.88 -0.08
C ALA A 183 10.81 -27.31 1.29
N ASP A 184 10.21 -26.39 2.04
CA ASP A 184 9.52 -26.68 3.32
C ASP A 184 8.13 -27.35 3.15
N GLY A 185 7.64 -27.47 1.91
CA GLY A 185 6.34 -28.07 1.58
C GLY A 185 5.13 -27.25 2.04
N LYS A 186 5.31 -26.00 2.48
CA LYS A 186 4.25 -25.17 3.07
C LYS A 186 4.19 -23.76 2.50
N THR A 187 5.34 -23.14 2.25
CA THR A 187 5.42 -21.75 1.80
C THR A 187 5.20 -21.67 0.30
N GLU A 188 4.13 -21.02 -0.14
CA GLU A 188 3.94 -20.69 -1.55
C GLU A 188 4.75 -19.45 -1.93
N LEU A 189 5.51 -19.56 -3.02
CA LEU A 189 6.31 -18.49 -3.60
C LEU A 189 5.78 -18.18 -4.98
N GLN A 190 5.82 -16.89 -5.34
CA GLN A 190 5.42 -16.41 -6.67
C GLN A 190 6.66 -16.02 -7.46
N GLY A 191 6.67 -16.37 -8.75
CA GLY A 191 7.76 -16.05 -9.67
C GLY A 191 7.25 -15.54 -11.01
N MET A 192 8.17 -14.96 -11.77
CA MET A 192 7.96 -14.53 -13.15
C MET A 192 9.03 -15.16 -14.04
N ILE A 193 8.63 -15.66 -15.21
CA ILE A 193 9.53 -16.20 -16.22
C ILE A 193 9.50 -15.30 -17.44
N HIS A 194 10.67 -14.78 -17.80
CA HIS A 194 10.91 -14.08 -19.05
C HIS A 194 11.57 -15.05 -20.03
N LYS A 195 10.82 -15.50 -21.02
CA LYS A 195 11.35 -16.39 -22.07
C LYS A 195 11.98 -15.56 -23.19
N PRO A 196 12.98 -16.09 -23.90
CA PRO A 196 13.45 -15.51 -25.15
C PRO A 196 12.28 -15.27 -26.13
N SER A 197 12.33 -14.22 -26.94
CA SER A 197 11.28 -13.92 -27.93
C SER A 197 11.11 -15.02 -28.98
N ASN A 198 12.15 -15.84 -29.19
CA ASN A 198 12.16 -16.99 -30.09
C ASN A 198 12.24 -18.32 -29.32
N PHE A 199 11.67 -18.37 -28.11
CA PHE A 199 11.72 -19.55 -27.26
C PHE A 199 11.23 -20.80 -28.00
N ASP A 200 12.08 -21.83 -28.01
CA ASP A 200 11.77 -23.15 -28.52
C ASP A 200 11.80 -24.15 -27.34
N PRO A 201 10.67 -24.81 -27.03
CA PRO A 201 10.61 -25.78 -25.92
C PRO A 201 11.51 -27.01 -26.10
N THR A 202 12.08 -27.22 -27.29
CA THR A 202 13.03 -28.31 -27.56
C THR A 202 14.49 -27.96 -27.24
N HIS A 203 14.78 -26.70 -26.94
CA HIS A 203 16.12 -26.22 -26.61
C HIS A 203 16.27 -25.92 -25.11
N GLN A 204 17.52 -25.95 -24.62
CA GLN A 204 17.88 -25.53 -23.25
C GLN A 204 18.51 -24.13 -23.31
N TYR A 205 18.12 -23.27 -22.36
CA TYR A 205 18.56 -21.89 -22.23
C TYR A 205 19.07 -21.61 -20.82
#